data_AF-A0A6I7R4I4-F1
#
_entry.id   AF-A0A6I7R4I4-F1
#
_cell.length_a   1.000
_cell.length_b   1.000
_cell.length_c   1.000
_cell.angle_alpha   90.00
_cell.angle_beta   90.00
_cell.angle_gamma   90.00
#
_symmetry.space_group_name_H-M   'P 1'
#
loop_
_entity.id
_entity.type
_entity.pdbx_description
1 polymer ?
#
loop_
_entity_poly.entity_id
_entity_poly.type
_entity_poly.pdbx_seq_one_letter_code
_entity_poly.pdbx_strand_id
1 'polypeptide(L)'
;MKKIYFFLTAGLFLIFSFFDGIQAQNVGVGTSTPASKLSVEGGLSIGASYADTYASPVNGAIIQGNLGVGLPFPLARLHVADSSVLFSGVFTGMGNIPVDGAGTRLMWVPGKAAFRVGQVSGNQWDGGFIGDHSFAWGLDNIAADIMTTAFGLENIASGGISTAWGHDNVAFGGLSTVFGIGNQAYGLHSTAWGLGNEIDGMNSTGWGQNNEAKGEGSTVWGKNNVSDEFAEFATSWGIGNLNSGLASTVWGEDNIVTGIYSTAWGSDNSVVGDHGTAWGLGSSVDGGGATAWGQSTANGLFSTAWGESAATGLFSTSWGNSSAFGEYATSWGGEGAFAVGDYSTAWGTNNLAEMNHATAWGTENKAEEEYATVWGKNNTIEGIYGTAWGNVNEVSGERGTAWGYQTEASGINATTWGDNTLASDSNSTAFGKNTFAIGTQSTSWGLNNFAYGTISSVWGYENVAYGGLSTVWGLFNEAWGSNGTVWGLGNEIDGTNSTGWGENNISLAEGGTVWGKLNTVTADSEYSTA
;
A
#
# COMPACT_ATOMS: atom_id res chain seq x y z
N MET A 1 -108.70 17.67 -37.79
CA MET A 1 -110.03 17.04 -37.95
C MET A 1 -110.26 16.08 -36.79
N LYS A 2 -111.37 16.28 -36.04
CA LYS A 2 -112.02 15.39 -35.03
C LYS A 2 -111.24 15.10 -33.73
N LYS A 3 -111.82 15.15 -32.52
CA LYS A 3 -113.06 15.71 -31.94
C LYS A 3 -112.92 15.63 -30.39
N ILE A 4 -113.62 16.52 -29.70
CA ILE A 4 -113.68 16.82 -28.26
C ILE A 4 -114.55 15.80 -27.45
N TYR A 5 -114.37 15.73 -26.11
CA TYR A 5 -115.37 15.81 -24.99
C TYR A 5 -115.03 14.85 -23.81
N PHE A 6 -114.51 15.36 -22.68
CA PHE A 6 -115.19 15.85 -21.45
C PHE A 6 -115.74 14.76 -20.51
N PHE A 7 -115.30 14.75 -19.24
CA PHE A 7 -116.17 14.99 -18.07
C PHE A 7 -115.35 15.22 -16.80
N LEU A 8 -115.55 16.40 -16.19
CA LEU A 8 -115.26 16.73 -14.80
C LEU A 8 -116.21 15.95 -13.88
N THR A 9 -115.71 15.54 -12.71
CA THR A 9 -116.47 15.69 -11.45
C THR A 9 -115.55 16.24 -10.38
N ALA A 10 -115.95 17.40 -9.85
CA ALA A 10 -115.31 18.17 -8.81
C ALA A 10 -115.34 17.47 -7.44
N GLY A 11 -114.34 17.75 -6.61
CA GLY A 11 -114.32 17.28 -5.23
C GLY A 11 -113.13 17.78 -4.42
N LEU A 12 -113.21 19.05 -4.01
CA LEU A 12 -112.56 19.64 -2.84
C LEU A 12 -111.10 20.11 -2.97
N PHE A 13 -111.01 21.39 -3.30
CA PHE A 13 -109.93 22.30 -2.96
C PHE A 13 -109.75 22.31 -1.42
N LEU A 14 -108.60 21.86 -0.92
CA LEU A 14 -108.08 22.24 0.39
C LEU A 14 -106.81 23.05 0.12
N ILE A 15 -106.99 24.37 0.20
CA ILE A 15 -105.97 25.41 0.16
C ILE A 15 -105.07 25.27 1.40
N PHE A 16 -103.77 25.25 1.13
CA PHE A 16 -102.67 25.83 1.90
C PHE A 16 -102.78 25.82 3.43
N SER A 17 -101.97 24.98 4.06
CA SER A 17 -101.11 25.38 5.20
C SER A 17 -100.26 24.20 5.67
N PHE A 18 -99.20 23.87 4.94
CA PHE A 18 -98.06 23.14 5.52
C PHE A 18 -96.72 23.68 5.02
N PHE A 19 -96.65 24.94 4.58
CA PHE A 19 -95.35 25.60 4.37
C PHE A 19 -95.05 26.70 5.39
N ASP A 20 -95.95 26.95 6.33
CA ASP A 20 -95.65 27.67 7.58
C ASP A 20 -95.56 26.64 8.72
N GLY A 21 -94.42 25.93 8.77
CA GLY A 21 -94.15 24.94 9.81
C GLY A 21 -93.32 23.71 9.41
N ILE A 22 -92.84 23.58 8.17
CA ILE A 22 -91.82 22.56 7.86
C ILE A 22 -90.46 23.06 8.35
N GLN A 23 -90.28 23.10 9.66
CA GLN A 23 -88.99 23.42 10.28
C GLN A 23 -88.41 22.26 11.08
N ALA A 24 -89.00 21.07 11.05
CA ALA A 24 -88.50 19.95 11.86
C ALA A 24 -88.72 18.53 11.30
N GLN A 25 -89.11 18.33 10.03
CA GLN A 25 -89.17 16.98 9.46
C GLN A 25 -87.95 16.68 8.60
N ASN A 26 -87.35 15.52 8.85
CA ASN A 26 -86.24 14.97 8.08
C ASN A 26 -86.73 14.57 6.67
N VAL A 27 -85.95 14.89 5.63
CA VAL A 27 -86.23 14.50 4.24
C VAL A 27 -85.56 13.16 3.94
N GLY A 28 -86.33 12.17 3.50
CA GLY A 28 -85.84 10.86 3.06
C GLY A 28 -85.93 10.71 1.53
N VAL A 29 -84.84 10.31 0.90
CA VAL A 29 -84.80 9.89 -0.51
C VAL A 29 -84.40 8.43 -0.54
N GLY A 30 -85.27 7.56 -1.06
CA GLY A 30 -85.05 6.10 -1.03
C GLY A 30 -85.36 5.42 0.31
N THR A 31 -85.70 6.19 1.36
CA THR A 31 -85.99 5.67 2.72
C THR A 31 -87.25 6.29 3.30
N SER A 32 -88.07 5.51 4.01
CA SER A 32 -89.30 5.97 4.67
C SER A 32 -89.09 6.45 6.11
N THR A 33 -87.89 6.28 6.67
CA THR A 33 -87.56 6.62 8.07
C THR A 33 -86.22 7.37 8.16
N PRO A 34 -86.14 8.62 7.66
CA PRO A 34 -84.90 9.36 7.61
C PRO A 34 -84.38 9.73 9.01
N ALA A 35 -83.17 9.29 9.34
CA ALA A 35 -82.53 9.51 10.64
C ALA A 35 -81.89 10.91 10.80
N SER A 36 -81.56 11.57 9.68
CA SER A 36 -80.97 12.92 9.65
C SER A 36 -81.85 13.88 8.85
N LYS A 37 -81.65 15.21 9.00
CA LYS A 37 -82.39 16.26 8.27
C LYS A 37 -82.49 15.99 6.76
N LEU A 38 -81.46 15.38 6.19
CA LEU A 38 -81.49 14.72 4.88
C LEU A 38 -80.90 13.31 5.05
N SER A 39 -81.66 12.28 4.64
CA SER A 39 -81.19 10.89 4.54
C SER A 39 -81.39 10.40 3.11
N VAL A 40 -80.34 9.87 2.50
CA VAL A 40 -80.37 9.30 1.15
C VAL A 40 -79.95 7.84 1.28
N GLU A 41 -80.84 6.92 0.93
CA GLU A 41 -80.58 5.48 0.87
C GLU A 41 -80.34 5.08 -0.59
N GLY A 42 -79.18 4.48 -0.87
CA GLY A 42 -78.68 4.29 -2.24
C GLY A 42 -77.63 5.34 -2.61
N GLY A 43 -77.51 5.64 -3.90
CA GLY A 43 -76.47 6.54 -4.42
C GLY A 43 -76.90 8.01 -4.47
N LEU A 44 -75.94 8.92 -4.28
CA LEU A 44 -76.12 10.38 -4.30
C LEU A 44 -75.28 11.04 -5.41
N SER A 45 -75.94 11.65 -6.40
CA SER A 45 -75.27 12.45 -7.44
C SER A 45 -75.52 13.94 -7.24
N ILE A 46 -74.48 14.76 -7.10
CA ILE A 46 -74.56 16.22 -6.92
C ILE A 46 -73.83 16.94 -8.06
N GLY A 47 -74.54 17.83 -8.75
CA GLY A 47 -74.02 18.68 -9.82
C GLY A 47 -74.83 18.55 -11.11
N ALA A 48 -74.89 19.63 -11.88
CA ALA A 48 -75.76 19.74 -13.06
C ALA A 48 -75.51 18.66 -14.12
N SER A 49 -74.27 18.19 -14.29
CA SER A 49 -73.96 17.11 -15.22
C SER A 49 -73.91 15.74 -14.55
N TYR A 50 -73.70 15.68 -13.22
CA TYR A 50 -73.57 14.41 -12.51
C TYR A 50 -74.92 13.79 -12.17
N ALA A 51 -75.91 14.61 -11.81
CA ALA A 51 -77.24 14.14 -11.43
C ALA A 51 -77.94 13.34 -12.54
N ASP A 52 -77.78 13.76 -13.80
CA ASP A 52 -78.55 13.19 -14.93
C ASP A 52 -77.73 12.27 -15.85
N THR A 53 -76.40 12.25 -15.72
CA THR A 53 -75.51 11.52 -16.66
C THR A 53 -74.85 10.30 -16.03
N TYR A 54 -74.45 10.38 -14.76
CA TYR A 54 -73.64 9.35 -14.12
C TYR A 54 -74.41 8.71 -12.96
N ALA A 55 -74.54 7.38 -13.00
CA ALA A 55 -75.02 6.64 -11.85
C ALA A 55 -73.97 6.73 -10.73
N SER A 56 -74.34 7.32 -9.61
CA SER A 56 -73.52 7.31 -8.39
C SER A 56 -73.27 5.87 -7.92
N PRO A 57 -72.13 5.59 -7.26
CA PRO A 57 -71.87 4.30 -6.63
C PRO A 57 -72.98 3.91 -5.65
N VAL A 58 -73.21 2.60 -5.49
CA VAL A 58 -74.15 2.07 -4.49
C VAL A 58 -73.74 2.53 -3.10
N ASN A 59 -74.66 3.18 -2.38
CA ASN A 59 -74.42 3.76 -1.05
C ASN A 59 -73.23 4.74 -1.02
N GLY A 60 -72.93 5.38 -2.17
CA GLY A 60 -71.84 6.34 -2.32
C GLY A 60 -72.33 7.66 -2.92
N ALA A 61 -71.41 8.63 -2.98
CA ALA A 61 -71.70 9.95 -3.53
C ALA A 61 -70.71 10.32 -4.64
N ILE A 62 -71.21 10.94 -5.71
CA ILE A 62 -70.40 11.66 -6.71
C ILE A 62 -70.76 13.14 -6.69
N ILE A 63 -69.75 14.00 -6.70
CA ILE A 63 -69.91 15.46 -6.61
C ILE A 63 -69.09 16.10 -7.73
N GLN A 64 -69.73 16.92 -8.57
CA GLN A 64 -69.09 17.56 -9.72
C GLN A 64 -68.15 18.73 -9.33
N GLY A 65 -68.35 19.33 -8.15
CA GLY A 65 -67.59 20.49 -7.64
C GLY A 65 -66.66 20.18 -6.47
N ASN A 66 -66.32 21.21 -5.70
CA ASN A 66 -65.49 21.09 -4.50
C ASN A 66 -66.32 20.63 -3.29
N LEU A 67 -65.81 19.67 -2.53
CA LEU A 67 -66.34 19.24 -1.24
C LEU A 67 -65.57 19.94 -0.11
N GLY A 68 -66.24 20.88 0.55
CA GLY A 68 -65.76 21.52 1.78
C GLY A 68 -66.33 20.84 3.01
N VAL A 69 -65.48 20.49 3.98
CA VAL A 69 -65.90 20.01 5.31
C VAL A 69 -65.45 21.05 6.34
N GLY A 70 -66.41 21.74 6.95
CA GLY A 70 -66.13 22.83 7.90
C GLY A 70 -65.77 24.17 7.27
N LEU A 71 -65.98 24.35 5.95
CA LEU A 71 -65.56 25.54 5.21
C LEU A 71 -66.65 26.06 4.24
N PRO A 72 -66.87 27.39 4.16
CA PRO A 72 -67.78 27.98 3.18
C PRO A 72 -67.15 28.14 1.78
N PHE A 73 -65.81 28.14 1.68
CA PHE A 73 -65.09 28.37 0.42
C PHE A 73 -63.96 27.33 0.22
N PRO A 74 -64.27 26.10 -0.22
CA PRO A 74 -63.25 25.07 -0.45
C PRO A 74 -62.35 25.40 -1.65
N LEU A 75 -61.03 25.25 -1.48
CA LEU A 75 -60.00 25.60 -2.47
C LEU A 75 -59.49 24.39 -3.28
N ALA A 76 -59.87 23.19 -2.87
CA ALA A 76 -59.54 21.93 -3.54
C ALA A 76 -60.81 21.07 -3.66
N ARG A 77 -60.74 20.02 -4.49
CA ARG A 77 -61.85 19.08 -4.66
C ARG A 77 -62.30 18.45 -3.33
N LEU A 78 -61.37 18.27 -2.40
CA LEU A 78 -61.63 17.98 -1.00
C LEU A 78 -60.84 18.97 -0.16
N HIS A 79 -61.52 19.77 0.67
CA HIS A 79 -60.91 20.72 1.59
C HIS A 79 -61.57 20.59 2.97
N VAL A 80 -60.79 20.23 3.99
CA VAL A 80 -61.25 20.01 5.37
C VAL A 80 -60.56 21.01 6.29
N ALA A 81 -61.30 21.74 7.13
CA ALA A 81 -60.73 22.67 8.13
C ALA A 81 -60.92 22.19 9.57
N ASP A 82 -60.03 22.70 10.43
CA ASP A 82 -60.10 22.67 11.91
C ASP A 82 -60.35 21.28 12.54
N SER A 83 -60.01 20.20 11.81
CA SER A 83 -60.17 18.83 12.27
C SER A 83 -59.21 17.87 11.58
N SER A 84 -59.19 16.62 12.04
CA SER A 84 -58.34 15.55 11.49
C SER A 84 -59.03 14.82 10.33
N VAL A 85 -58.26 14.41 9.33
CA VAL A 85 -58.73 13.47 8.29
C VAL A 85 -58.15 12.09 8.59
N LEU A 86 -59.01 11.09 8.75
CA LEU A 86 -58.61 9.70 8.95
C LEU A 86 -58.86 8.90 7.68
N PHE A 87 -57.80 8.40 7.06
CA PHE A 87 -57.87 7.38 6.03
C PHE A 87 -57.56 6.03 6.67
N SER A 88 -58.53 5.12 6.72
CA SER A 88 -58.38 3.80 7.33
C SER A 88 -58.58 2.67 6.32
N GLY A 89 -57.99 1.52 6.64
CA GLY A 89 -58.19 0.27 5.93
C GLY A 89 -57.50 -0.87 6.67
N VAL A 90 -57.56 -2.08 6.12
CA VAL A 90 -57.02 -3.29 6.75
C VAL A 90 -55.77 -3.71 5.98
N PHE A 91 -54.67 -3.95 6.70
CA PHE A 91 -53.47 -4.56 6.09
C PHE A 91 -53.79 -6.03 5.77
N THR A 92 -53.57 -6.42 4.52
CA THR A 92 -53.82 -7.80 4.05
C THR A 92 -52.63 -8.42 3.33
N GLY A 93 -51.52 -7.68 3.13
CA GLY A 93 -50.42 -8.06 2.23
C GLY A 93 -50.81 -8.09 0.75
N MET A 94 -52.09 -7.84 0.46
CA MET A 94 -52.65 -7.66 -0.87
C MET A 94 -53.23 -6.24 -0.94
N GLY A 95 -53.16 -5.62 -2.10
CA GLY A 95 -53.66 -4.27 -2.27
C GLY A 95 -54.35 -4.11 -3.61
N ASN A 96 -55.60 -3.66 -3.59
CA ASN A 96 -56.20 -3.06 -4.77
C ASN A 96 -55.45 -1.75 -5.02
N ILE A 97 -54.69 -1.70 -6.11
CA ILE A 97 -54.00 -0.48 -6.50
C ILE A 97 -55.05 0.46 -7.11
N PRO A 98 -55.26 1.66 -6.55
CA PRO A 98 -56.27 2.60 -7.05
C PRO A 98 -56.12 2.96 -8.53
N VAL A 99 -54.88 3.00 -9.04
CA VAL A 99 -54.56 3.32 -10.42
C VAL A 99 -53.16 2.78 -10.78
N ASP A 100 -53.04 2.16 -11.95
CA ASP A 100 -51.77 1.72 -12.55
C ASP A 100 -51.34 2.66 -13.70
N GLY A 101 -50.08 2.54 -14.14
CA GLY A 101 -49.50 3.28 -15.27
C GLY A 101 -49.12 4.73 -14.96
N ALA A 102 -48.67 5.48 -15.97
CA ALA A 102 -48.11 6.82 -15.78
C ALA A 102 -49.09 7.84 -15.15
N GLY A 103 -48.56 8.80 -14.39
CA GLY A 103 -49.31 9.95 -13.89
C GLY A 103 -48.82 10.54 -12.57
N THR A 104 -49.37 11.71 -12.21
CA THR A 104 -49.14 12.38 -10.92
C THR A 104 -50.24 12.00 -9.93
N ARG A 105 -49.88 11.55 -8.73
CA ARG A 105 -50.84 11.08 -7.71
C ARG A 105 -50.30 11.13 -6.28
N LEU A 106 -51.24 11.26 -5.34
CA LEU A 106 -51.08 10.86 -3.95
C LEU A 106 -51.93 9.61 -3.74
N MET A 107 -51.32 8.52 -3.30
CA MET A 107 -51.96 7.22 -3.19
C MET A 107 -51.59 6.55 -1.87
N TRP A 108 -52.61 6.34 -1.04
CA TRP A 108 -52.54 5.50 0.16
C TRP A 108 -53.13 4.12 -0.17
N VAL A 109 -52.33 3.07 -0.02
CA VAL A 109 -52.72 1.68 -0.30
C VAL A 109 -52.80 0.94 1.04
N PRO A 110 -53.94 0.99 1.75
CA PRO A 110 -54.04 0.42 3.10
C PRO A 110 -53.78 -1.09 3.15
N GLY A 111 -54.15 -1.82 2.10
CA GLY A 111 -53.93 -3.27 1.99
C GLY A 111 -52.45 -3.69 2.06
N LYS A 112 -51.56 -2.80 1.61
CA LYS A 112 -50.10 -2.94 1.66
C LYS A 112 -49.44 -2.01 2.71
N ALA A 113 -50.22 -1.21 3.44
CA ALA A 113 -49.70 -0.12 4.28
C ALA A 113 -48.69 0.80 3.56
N ALA A 114 -48.88 1.02 2.25
CA ALA A 114 -47.92 1.70 1.39
C ALA A 114 -48.38 3.10 1.01
N PHE A 115 -47.44 4.04 0.90
CA PHE A 115 -47.71 5.42 0.54
C PHE A 115 -46.92 5.85 -0.69
N ARG A 116 -47.59 6.52 -1.64
CA ARG A 116 -47.00 7.07 -2.86
C ARG A 116 -47.39 8.52 -3.05
N VAL A 117 -46.44 9.35 -3.44
CA VAL A 117 -46.69 10.77 -3.68
C VAL A 117 -45.72 11.32 -4.74
N GLY A 118 -46.25 12.00 -5.76
CA GLY A 118 -45.44 12.55 -6.84
C GLY A 118 -45.87 12.03 -8.21
N GLN A 119 -44.92 11.77 -9.09
CA GLN A 119 -45.17 11.42 -10.49
C GLN A 119 -44.46 10.12 -10.87
N VAL A 120 -45.11 9.32 -11.72
CA VAL A 120 -44.47 8.21 -12.43
C VAL A 120 -44.68 8.34 -13.94
N SER A 121 -43.68 7.99 -14.73
CA SER A 121 -43.64 8.00 -16.19
C SER A 121 -44.08 6.67 -16.81
N GLY A 122 -44.10 5.59 -16.01
CA GLY A 122 -44.44 4.25 -16.45
C GLY A 122 -45.13 3.45 -15.35
N ASN A 123 -44.60 2.26 -15.06
CA ASN A 123 -45.19 1.24 -14.18
C ASN A 123 -44.59 1.24 -12.76
N GLN A 124 -43.79 2.23 -12.37
CA GLN A 124 -43.02 2.23 -11.13
C GLN A 124 -43.89 2.07 -9.87
N TRP A 125 -45.17 2.45 -9.93
CA TRP A 125 -46.16 2.26 -8.84
C TRP A 125 -47.31 1.31 -9.22
N ASP A 126 -47.08 0.39 -10.15
CA ASP A 126 -48.02 -0.69 -10.40
C ASP A 126 -47.90 -1.75 -9.29
N GLY A 127 -48.89 -2.63 -9.16
CA GLY A 127 -49.00 -3.55 -8.02
C GLY A 127 -47.75 -4.38 -7.70
N GLY A 128 -46.95 -4.76 -8.69
CA GLY A 128 -45.70 -5.51 -8.51
C GLY A 128 -44.52 -4.69 -7.98
N PHE A 129 -44.59 -3.36 -8.06
CA PHE A 129 -43.54 -2.43 -7.65
C PHE A 129 -43.91 -1.66 -6.37
N ILE A 130 -44.95 -2.12 -5.67
CA ILE A 130 -45.37 -1.60 -4.38
C ILE A 130 -45.13 -2.66 -3.31
N GLY A 131 -44.09 -2.47 -2.49
CA GLY A 131 -43.80 -3.31 -1.34
C GLY A 131 -44.74 -3.06 -0.16
N ASP A 132 -44.82 -4.02 0.74
CA ASP A 132 -45.56 -3.87 2.00
C ASP A 132 -44.84 -2.89 2.92
N HIS A 133 -45.57 -2.03 3.62
CA HIS A 133 -45.03 -0.97 4.48
C HIS A 133 -44.07 0.00 3.76
N SER A 134 -44.18 0.12 2.44
CA SER A 134 -43.22 0.90 1.63
C SER A 134 -43.62 2.36 1.45
N PHE A 135 -42.62 3.22 1.29
CA PHE A 135 -42.80 4.64 1.02
C PHE A 135 -42.03 5.05 -0.24
N ALA A 136 -42.73 5.67 -1.21
CA ALA A 136 -42.07 6.28 -2.36
C ALA A 136 -42.55 7.71 -2.62
N TRP A 137 -41.60 8.64 -2.81
CA TRP A 137 -41.89 10.04 -3.10
C TRP A 137 -40.99 10.64 -4.17
N GLY A 138 -41.57 11.43 -5.08
CA GLY A 138 -40.83 12.18 -6.11
C GLY A 138 -41.18 11.68 -7.51
N LEU A 139 -40.19 11.57 -8.38
CA LEU A 139 -40.36 11.14 -9.77
C LEU A 139 -39.76 9.74 -9.98
N ASP A 140 -40.53 8.80 -10.50
CA ASP A 140 -40.06 7.50 -11.00
C ASP A 140 -39.35 6.59 -9.98
N ASN A 141 -39.66 6.75 -8.69
CA ASN A 141 -39.09 5.91 -7.63
C ASN A 141 -39.86 4.58 -7.48
N ILE A 142 -39.11 3.49 -7.26
CA ILE A 142 -39.60 2.15 -6.96
C ILE A 142 -39.24 1.81 -5.52
N ALA A 143 -40.25 1.42 -4.73
CA ALA A 143 -40.09 0.86 -3.38
C ALA A 143 -40.87 -0.45 -3.35
N ALA A 144 -40.21 -1.54 -3.77
CA ALA A 144 -40.87 -2.77 -4.21
C ALA A 144 -40.94 -3.88 -3.16
N ASP A 145 -40.04 -3.86 -2.17
CA ASP A 145 -39.96 -4.90 -1.13
C ASP A 145 -40.48 -4.40 0.22
N ILE A 146 -40.59 -5.28 1.20
CA ILE A 146 -41.08 -5.01 2.54
C ILE A 146 -40.27 -3.89 3.22
N MET A 147 -40.95 -2.91 3.79
CA MET A 147 -40.38 -1.78 4.54
C MET A 147 -39.35 -0.96 3.75
N THR A 148 -39.46 -0.92 2.43
CA THR A 148 -38.56 -0.14 1.57
C THR A 148 -38.93 1.33 1.51
N THR A 149 -37.91 2.19 1.39
CA THR A 149 -38.09 3.64 1.24
C THR A 149 -37.30 4.16 0.04
N ALA A 150 -37.97 4.83 -0.89
CA ALA A 150 -37.33 5.42 -2.07
C ALA A 150 -37.77 6.87 -2.30
N PHE A 151 -36.83 7.80 -2.46
CA PHE A 151 -37.22 9.20 -2.67
C PHE A 151 -36.23 10.03 -3.48
N GLY A 152 -36.78 10.94 -4.28
CA GLY A 152 -36.04 11.78 -5.23
C GLY A 152 -36.44 11.46 -6.66
N LEU A 153 -35.48 11.15 -7.52
CA LEU A 153 -35.66 10.84 -8.93
C LEU A 153 -35.09 9.44 -9.26
N GLU A 154 -35.90 8.57 -9.87
CA GLU A 154 -35.45 7.30 -10.47
C GLU A 154 -34.74 6.33 -9.49
N ASN A 155 -35.03 6.39 -8.18
CA ASN A 155 -34.41 5.47 -7.23
C ASN A 155 -35.16 4.13 -7.16
N ILE A 156 -34.42 3.04 -6.93
CA ILE A 156 -34.93 1.68 -6.77
C ILE A 156 -34.52 1.15 -5.40
N ALA A 157 -35.48 0.97 -4.49
CA ALA A 157 -35.31 0.24 -3.24
C ALA A 157 -36.07 -1.10 -3.34
N SER A 158 -35.33 -2.19 -3.49
CA SER A 158 -35.88 -3.53 -3.76
C SER A 158 -35.31 -4.64 -2.89
N GLY A 159 -34.35 -4.34 -2.01
CA GLY A 159 -34.02 -5.25 -0.89
C GLY A 159 -34.93 -4.97 0.31
N GLY A 160 -35.40 -5.99 1.02
CA GLY A 160 -36.20 -5.79 2.23
C GLY A 160 -35.54 -4.83 3.23
N ILE A 161 -36.29 -3.84 3.72
CA ILE A 161 -35.86 -2.78 4.64
C ILE A 161 -34.79 -1.83 4.04
N SER A 162 -34.59 -1.85 2.72
CA SER A 162 -33.62 -0.96 2.07
C SER A 162 -34.12 0.49 1.91
N THR A 163 -33.17 1.42 1.82
CA THR A 163 -33.44 2.85 1.59
C THR A 163 -32.61 3.38 0.43
N ALA A 164 -33.26 4.09 -0.50
CA ALA A 164 -32.61 4.79 -1.61
C ALA A 164 -33.04 6.26 -1.68
N TRP A 165 -32.07 7.19 -1.63
CA TRP A 165 -32.32 8.63 -1.72
C TRP A 165 -31.40 9.30 -2.74
N GLY A 166 -32.01 9.98 -3.72
CA GLY A 166 -31.34 10.98 -4.54
C GLY A 166 -31.74 10.83 -5.99
N HIS A 167 -30.78 10.56 -6.86
CA HIS A 167 -30.99 10.34 -8.28
C HIS A 167 -30.46 8.98 -8.70
N ASP A 168 -31.27 8.13 -9.33
CA ASP A 168 -30.79 6.92 -10.01
C ASP A 168 -29.99 5.98 -9.09
N ASN A 169 -30.39 5.88 -7.81
CA ASN A 169 -29.75 4.96 -6.87
C ASN A 169 -30.46 3.62 -6.83
N VAL A 170 -29.70 2.57 -6.55
CA VAL A 170 -30.17 1.19 -6.53
C VAL A 170 -29.77 0.51 -5.22
N ALA A 171 -30.75 0.21 -4.38
CA ALA A 171 -30.61 -0.49 -3.11
C ALA A 171 -31.26 -1.89 -3.22
N PHE A 172 -30.48 -2.88 -3.67
CA PHE A 172 -30.92 -4.27 -3.88
C PHE A 172 -30.60 -5.19 -2.70
N GLY A 173 -29.51 -4.91 -1.98
CA GLY A 173 -29.18 -5.65 -0.77
C GLY A 173 -30.25 -5.47 0.29
N GLY A 174 -30.62 -6.54 1.00
CA GLY A 174 -31.47 -6.41 2.19
C GLY A 174 -30.81 -5.47 3.20
N LEU A 175 -31.60 -4.61 3.83
CA LEU A 175 -31.14 -3.61 4.80
C LEU A 175 -30.04 -2.66 4.25
N SER A 176 -29.91 -2.53 2.92
CA SER A 176 -28.94 -1.62 2.31
C SER A 176 -29.40 -0.16 2.39
N THR A 177 -28.45 0.77 2.41
CA THR A 177 -28.71 2.21 2.48
C THR A 177 -27.92 2.94 1.40
N VAL A 178 -28.62 3.70 0.54
CA VAL A 178 -28.02 4.33 -0.64
C VAL A 178 -28.41 5.79 -0.75
N PHE A 179 -27.40 6.66 -0.86
CA PHE A 179 -27.56 8.11 -0.89
C PHE A 179 -26.71 8.76 -1.99
N GLY A 180 -27.31 9.61 -2.81
CA GLY A 180 -26.59 10.44 -3.77
C GLY A 180 -27.04 10.23 -5.21
N ILE A 181 -26.12 9.97 -6.13
CA ILE A 181 -26.40 9.84 -7.57
C ILE A 181 -25.79 8.55 -8.11
N GLY A 182 -26.58 7.70 -8.76
CA GLY A 182 -26.06 6.57 -9.53
C GLY A 182 -25.39 5.47 -8.69
N ASN A 183 -25.60 5.42 -7.38
CA ASN A 183 -24.96 4.41 -6.53
C ASN A 183 -25.73 3.09 -6.56
N GLN A 184 -25.01 1.99 -6.40
CA GLN A 184 -25.53 0.63 -6.40
C GLN A 184 -25.05 -0.11 -5.15
N ALA A 185 -25.98 -0.69 -4.41
CA ALA A 185 -25.70 -1.43 -3.19
C ALA A 185 -26.42 -2.79 -3.25
N TYR A 186 -25.67 -3.82 -3.67
CA TYR A 186 -26.16 -5.18 -3.86
C TYR A 186 -25.90 -6.07 -2.63
N GLY A 187 -24.88 -5.76 -1.83
CA GLY A 187 -24.55 -6.51 -0.63
C GLY A 187 -25.60 -6.39 0.48
N LEU A 188 -25.89 -7.47 1.21
CA LEU A 188 -26.71 -7.39 2.44
C LEU A 188 -26.03 -6.44 3.44
N HIS A 189 -26.79 -5.54 4.07
CA HIS A 189 -26.28 -4.48 4.97
C HIS A 189 -25.24 -3.54 4.33
N SER A 190 -25.21 -3.42 3.01
CA SER A 190 -24.28 -2.50 2.34
C SER A 190 -24.73 -1.04 2.47
N THR A 191 -23.75 -0.14 2.49
CA THR A 191 -24.01 1.31 2.49
C THR A 191 -23.23 1.97 1.36
N ALA A 192 -23.90 2.77 0.53
CA ALA A 192 -23.26 3.52 -0.56
C ALA A 192 -23.66 5.00 -0.49
N TRP A 193 -22.65 5.89 -0.45
CA TRP A 193 -22.87 7.33 -0.41
C TRP A 193 -22.01 8.05 -1.45
N GLY A 194 -22.64 8.85 -2.30
CA GLY A 194 -21.95 9.80 -3.18
C GLY A 194 -22.36 9.64 -4.64
N LEU A 195 -21.40 9.41 -5.53
CA LEU A 195 -21.63 9.33 -6.97
C LEU A 195 -21.08 8.01 -7.53
N GLY A 196 -21.95 7.16 -8.09
CA GLY A 196 -21.52 6.04 -8.91
C GLY A 196 -20.76 4.93 -8.17
N ASN A 197 -20.94 4.77 -6.86
CA ASN A 197 -20.29 3.68 -6.12
C ASN A 197 -21.04 2.35 -6.32
N GLU A 198 -20.32 1.22 -6.32
CA GLU A 198 -20.84 -0.15 -6.46
C GLU A 198 -20.41 -0.99 -5.26
N ILE A 199 -21.37 -1.35 -4.40
CA ILE A 199 -21.13 -2.00 -3.11
C ILE A 199 -21.82 -3.37 -3.10
N ASP A 200 -21.05 -4.39 -3.48
CA ASP A 200 -21.53 -5.78 -3.61
C ASP A 200 -21.25 -6.61 -2.36
N GLY A 201 -20.19 -6.26 -1.63
CA GLY A 201 -19.79 -6.98 -0.43
C GLY A 201 -20.85 -6.88 0.67
N MET A 202 -21.12 -8.01 1.33
CA MET A 202 -21.96 -8.01 2.54
C MET A 202 -21.31 -7.13 3.62
N ASN A 203 -22.12 -6.39 4.39
CA ASN A 203 -21.66 -5.48 5.45
C ASN A 203 -20.65 -4.42 4.98
N SER A 204 -20.57 -4.13 3.67
CA SER A 204 -19.55 -3.24 3.11
C SER A 204 -20.03 -1.79 3.00
N THR A 205 -19.09 -0.86 3.01
CA THR A 205 -19.39 0.57 2.96
C THR A 205 -18.55 1.28 1.89
N GLY A 206 -19.21 2.08 1.06
CA GLY A 206 -18.56 2.96 0.09
C GLY A 206 -18.95 4.40 0.25
N TRP A 207 -17.95 5.28 0.24
CA TRP A 207 -18.15 6.73 0.28
C TRP A 207 -17.33 7.45 -0.78
N GLY A 208 -17.96 8.35 -1.52
CA GLY A 208 -17.30 9.23 -2.48
C GLY A 208 -17.72 8.95 -3.91
N GLN A 209 -16.77 8.81 -4.83
CA GLN A 209 -17.04 8.68 -6.26
C GLN A 209 -16.47 7.40 -6.87
N ASN A 210 -17.29 6.63 -7.58
CA ASN A 210 -16.86 5.49 -8.39
C ASN A 210 -16.02 4.47 -7.62
N ASN A 211 -16.33 4.21 -6.35
CA ASN A 211 -15.63 3.18 -5.60
C ASN A 211 -16.35 1.84 -5.74
N GLU A 212 -15.59 0.75 -5.72
CA GLU A 212 -16.07 -0.63 -5.76
C GLU A 212 -15.68 -1.35 -4.46
N ALA A 213 -16.66 -1.89 -3.73
CA ALA A 213 -16.43 -2.70 -2.54
C ALA A 213 -17.13 -4.06 -2.68
N LYS A 214 -16.34 -5.07 -3.07
CA LYS A 214 -16.84 -6.41 -3.40
C LYS A 214 -16.53 -7.45 -2.32
N GLY A 215 -15.41 -7.31 -1.60
CA GLY A 215 -15.05 -8.16 -0.47
C GLY A 215 -15.99 -7.96 0.73
N GLU A 216 -16.30 -9.03 1.47
CA GLU A 216 -17.16 -8.95 2.66
C GLU A 216 -16.57 -8.01 3.72
N GLY A 217 -17.37 -7.13 4.31
CA GLY A 217 -16.95 -6.20 5.35
C GLY A 217 -15.93 -5.15 4.89
N SER A 218 -15.75 -4.97 3.58
CA SER A 218 -14.80 -4.02 3.03
C SER A 218 -15.30 -2.57 3.16
N THR A 219 -14.37 -1.64 3.33
CA THR A 219 -14.65 -0.21 3.39
C THR A 219 -13.83 0.53 2.34
N VAL A 220 -14.49 1.27 1.46
CA VAL A 220 -13.86 2.07 0.42
C VAL A 220 -14.25 3.54 0.55
N TRP A 221 -13.27 4.44 0.56
CA TRP A 221 -13.48 5.86 0.71
C TRP A 221 -12.65 6.67 -0.28
N GLY A 222 -13.28 7.60 -0.98
CA GLY A 222 -12.61 8.56 -1.85
C GLY A 222 -13.06 8.42 -3.29
N LYS A 223 -12.12 8.26 -4.22
CA LYS A 223 -12.43 8.20 -5.66
C LYS A 223 -11.76 7.02 -6.34
N ASN A 224 -12.51 6.25 -7.14
CA ASN A 224 -11.96 5.16 -7.97
C ASN A 224 -11.17 4.11 -7.17
N ASN A 225 -11.51 3.86 -5.90
CA ASN A 225 -10.88 2.77 -5.15
C ASN A 225 -11.63 1.48 -5.40
N VAL A 226 -10.90 0.38 -5.54
CA VAL A 226 -11.44 -0.97 -5.73
C VAL A 226 -10.93 -1.85 -4.61
N SER A 227 -11.83 -2.33 -3.75
CA SER A 227 -11.61 -3.51 -2.91
C SER A 227 -12.35 -4.67 -3.54
N ASP A 228 -11.62 -5.57 -4.20
CA ASP A 228 -12.22 -6.65 -4.97
C ASP A 228 -12.79 -7.79 -4.10
N GLU A 229 -13.24 -8.86 -4.73
CA GLU A 229 -13.90 -10.00 -4.09
C GLU A 229 -13.01 -10.74 -3.07
N PHE A 230 -11.69 -10.63 -3.19
CA PHE A 230 -10.72 -11.24 -2.27
C PHE A 230 -10.41 -10.36 -1.06
N ALA A 231 -10.75 -9.07 -1.12
CA ALA A 231 -10.44 -8.06 -0.12
C ALA A 231 -11.45 -8.06 1.06
N GLU A 232 -11.71 -9.22 1.66
CA GLU A 232 -12.56 -9.32 2.85
C GLU A 232 -11.94 -8.52 4.02
N PHE A 233 -12.76 -7.79 4.76
CA PHE A 233 -12.38 -6.90 5.87
C PHE A 233 -11.35 -5.83 5.53
N ALA A 234 -11.14 -5.57 4.23
CA ALA A 234 -10.13 -4.64 3.77
C ALA A 234 -10.61 -3.18 3.83
N THR A 235 -9.68 -2.26 4.04
CA THR A 235 -9.95 -0.82 4.03
C THR A 235 -9.13 -0.14 2.96
N SER A 236 -9.77 0.62 2.07
CA SER A 236 -9.12 1.37 1.00
C SER A 236 -9.55 2.83 1.03
N TRP A 237 -8.62 3.74 1.28
CA TRP A 237 -8.86 5.18 1.37
C TRP A 237 -8.00 5.94 0.38
N GLY A 238 -8.61 6.75 -0.48
CA GLY A 238 -7.92 7.77 -1.26
C GLY A 238 -8.35 7.77 -2.71
N ILE A 239 -7.40 7.65 -3.64
CA ILE A 239 -7.66 7.73 -5.08
C ILE A 239 -7.05 6.52 -5.79
N GLY A 240 -7.82 5.81 -6.61
CA GLY A 240 -7.25 4.84 -7.56
C GLY A 240 -6.60 3.60 -6.95
N ASN A 241 -6.80 3.34 -5.65
CA ASN A 241 -6.20 2.17 -5.01
C ASN A 241 -6.88 0.88 -5.47
N LEU A 242 -6.08 -0.16 -5.73
CA LEU A 242 -6.53 -1.53 -5.97
C LEU A 242 -6.12 -2.41 -4.80
N ASN A 243 -7.11 -2.98 -4.13
CA ASN A 243 -6.93 -3.82 -2.98
C ASN A 243 -7.60 -5.18 -3.19
N SER A 244 -6.79 -6.24 -3.13
CA SER A 244 -7.19 -7.65 -3.21
C SER A 244 -6.74 -8.44 -1.99
N GLY A 245 -6.10 -7.80 -1.01
CA GLY A 245 -5.57 -8.45 0.19
C GLY A 245 -6.64 -8.63 1.26
N LEU A 246 -6.79 -9.86 1.79
CA LEU A 246 -7.62 -10.12 2.97
C LEU A 246 -7.11 -9.29 4.17
N ALA A 247 -8.02 -8.58 4.83
CA ALA A 247 -7.76 -7.76 6.01
C ALA A 247 -6.59 -6.76 5.85
N SER A 248 -6.40 -6.25 4.63
CA SER A 248 -5.38 -5.27 4.30
C SER A 248 -5.86 -3.83 4.56
N THR A 249 -4.90 -2.91 4.67
CA THR A 249 -5.18 -1.47 4.80
C THR A 249 -4.40 -0.68 3.76
N VAL A 250 -5.12 0.08 2.93
CA VAL A 250 -4.54 0.87 1.85
C VAL A 250 -4.94 2.33 1.98
N TRP A 251 -3.96 3.22 2.01
CA TRP A 251 -4.17 4.65 2.14
C TRP A 251 -3.33 5.44 1.16
N GLY A 252 -3.97 6.27 0.34
CA GLY A 252 -3.30 7.23 -0.55
C GLY A 252 -3.71 7.07 -2.01
N GLU A 253 -2.75 7.08 -2.93
CA GLU A 253 -3.01 7.14 -4.37
C GLU A 253 -2.40 5.93 -5.11
N ASP A 254 -3.17 5.31 -5.99
CA ASP A 254 -2.69 4.31 -6.96
C ASP A 254 -1.85 3.16 -6.35
N ASN A 255 -2.13 2.78 -5.10
CA ASN A 255 -1.48 1.64 -4.47
C ASN A 255 -2.13 0.33 -4.93
N ILE A 256 -1.32 -0.71 -5.11
CA ILE A 256 -1.75 -2.06 -5.47
C ILE A 256 -1.37 -3.00 -4.32
N VAL A 257 -2.37 -3.62 -3.70
CA VAL A 257 -2.16 -4.48 -2.54
C VAL A 257 -2.85 -5.82 -2.74
N THR A 258 -2.08 -6.90 -2.76
CA THR A 258 -2.58 -8.28 -2.91
C THR A 258 -2.18 -9.18 -1.74
N GLY A 259 -1.16 -8.80 -0.96
CA GLY A 259 -0.74 -9.55 0.23
C GLY A 259 -1.80 -9.53 1.33
N ILE A 260 -1.96 -10.64 2.04
CA ILE A 260 -2.89 -10.77 3.17
C ILE A 260 -2.33 -10.05 4.41
N TYR A 261 -3.17 -9.40 5.22
CA TYR A 261 -2.76 -8.62 6.41
C TYR A 261 -1.69 -7.55 6.13
N SER A 262 -1.70 -7.03 4.91
CA SER A 262 -0.70 -6.06 4.45
C SER A 262 -1.15 -4.62 4.65
N THR A 263 -0.19 -3.69 4.61
CA THR A 263 -0.45 -2.26 4.72
C THR A 263 0.31 -1.49 3.64
N ALA A 264 -0.37 -0.59 2.95
CA ALA A 264 0.25 0.37 2.04
C ALA A 264 -0.19 1.79 2.38
N TRP A 265 0.78 2.70 2.54
CA TRP A 265 0.51 4.12 2.78
C TRP A 265 1.34 5.00 1.86
N GLY A 266 0.68 5.83 1.04
CA GLY A 266 1.33 6.79 0.15
C GLY A 266 0.89 6.62 -1.29
N SER A 267 1.81 6.70 -2.24
CA SER A 267 1.50 6.68 -3.68
C SER A 267 2.23 5.55 -4.39
N ASP A 268 1.58 4.91 -5.35
CA ASP A 268 2.21 3.95 -6.28
C ASP A 268 2.91 2.77 -5.61
N ASN A 269 2.51 2.39 -4.39
CA ASN A 269 3.14 1.25 -3.71
C ASN A 269 2.54 -0.07 -4.20
N SER A 270 3.39 -1.10 -4.35
CA SER A 270 2.99 -2.48 -4.67
C SER A 270 3.30 -3.40 -3.50
N VAL A 271 2.28 -3.99 -2.87
CA VAL A 271 2.45 -4.92 -1.74
C VAL A 271 1.84 -6.27 -2.07
N VAL A 272 2.71 -7.22 -2.38
CA VAL A 272 2.34 -8.60 -2.76
C VAL A 272 2.60 -9.57 -1.61
N GLY A 273 3.66 -9.36 -0.83
CA GLY A 273 3.98 -10.21 0.32
C GLY A 273 2.92 -10.15 1.42
N ASP A 274 2.51 -11.31 1.94
CA ASP A 274 1.66 -11.39 3.13
C ASP A 274 2.35 -10.71 4.32
N HIS A 275 1.60 -9.97 5.13
CA HIS A 275 2.11 -9.11 6.21
C HIS A 275 3.13 -8.06 5.72
N GLY A 276 3.14 -7.77 4.42
CA GLY A 276 3.99 -6.74 3.83
C GLY A 276 3.56 -5.34 4.25
N THR A 277 4.53 -4.46 4.49
CA THR A 277 4.28 -3.06 4.82
C THR A 277 5.04 -2.14 3.86
N ALA A 278 4.32 -1.32 3.11
CA ALA A 278 4.90 -0.26 2.27
C ALA A 278 4.47 1.11 2.77
N TRP A 279 5.42 2.04 2.81
CA TRP A 279 5.13 3.43 3.15
C TRP A 279 5.97 4.36 2.27
N GLY A 280 5.35 5.28 1.53
CA GLY A 280 6.06 6.25 0.69
C GLY A 280 5.57 6.30 -0.75
N LEU A 281 6.50 6.48 -1.67
CA LEU A 281 6.24 6.64 -3.10
C LEU A 281 6.96 5.54 -3.86
N GLY A 282 6.20 4.67 -4.55
CA GLY A 282 6.80 3.67 -5.43
C GLY A 282 7.54 2.55 -4.69
N SER A 283 7.16 2.20 -3.47
CA SER A 283 7.75 1.05 -2.78
C SER A 283 7.21 -0.27 -3.31
N SER A 284 8.08 -1.29 -3.42
CA SER A 284 7.72 -2.66 -3.83
C SER A 284 8.02 -3.65 -2.69
N VAL A 285 7.02 -4.42 -2.28
CA VAL A 285 7.12 -5.39 -1.18
C VAL A 285 6.62 -6.75 -1.64
N ASP A 286 7.53 -7.60 -2.09
CA ASP A 286 7.22 -8.98 -2.53
C ASP A 286 7.46 -10.01 -1.43
N GLY A 287 8.36 -9.72 -0.49
CA GLY A 287 8.69 -10.61 0.62
C GLY A 287 7.58 -10.69 1.67
N GLY A 288 7.21 -11.88 2.10
CA GLY A 288 6.32 -12.05 3.26
C GLY A 288 6.94 -11.45 4.53
N GLY A 289 6.16 -10.65 5.26
CA GLY A 289 6.60 -9.92 6.45
C GLY A 289 7.67 -8.85 6.17
N ALA A 290 7.90 -8.48 4.90
CA ALA A 290 8.88 -7.49 4.53
C ALA A 290 8.36 -6.06 4.69
N THR A 291 9.27 -5.11 4.87
CA THR A 291 8.95 -3.70 5.07
C THR A 291 9.76 -2.83 4.10
N ALA A 292 9.08 -1.97 3.35
CA ALA A 292 9.67 -0.95 2.50
C ALA A 292 9.21 0.45 2.93
N TRP A 293 10.15 1.36 3.12
CA TRP A 293 9.87 2.77 3.40
C TRP A 293 10.60 3.68 2.39
N GLY A 294 9.89 4.61 1.75
CA GLY A 294 10.44 5.52 0.74
C GLY A 294 10.17 5.03 -0.69
N GLN A 295 11.22 5.01 -1.52
CA GLN A 295 11.21 4.46 -2.87
C GLN A 295 12.08 3.19 -2.84
N SER A 296 11.64 2.17 -2.09
CA SER A 296 12.45 1.01 -1.76
C SER A 296 11.83 -0.31 -2.20
N THR A 297 12.69 -1.32 -2.38
CA THR A 297 12.31 -2.67 -2.80
C THR A 297 12.65 -3.66 -1.70
N ALA A 298 11.65 -4.33 -1.13
CA ALA A 298 11.81 -5.33 -0.08
C ALA A 298 11.26 -6.69 -0.56
N ASN A 299 12.09 -7.45 -1.28
CA ASN A 299 11.69 -8.70 -1.94
C ASN A 299 12.07 -9.94 -1.13
N GLY A 300 13.03 -9.83 -0.22
CA GLY A 300 13.39 -10.93 0.65
C GLY A 300 12.31 -11.17 1.71
N LEU A 301 12.05 -12.43 2.07
CA LEU A 301 11.18 -12.75 3.22
C LEU A 301 11.77 -12.09 4.48
N PHE A 302 10.93 -11.41 5.26
CA PHE A 302 11.32 -10.61 6.44
C PHE A 302 12.44 -9.57 6.16
N SER A 303 12.57 -9.11 4.92
CA SER A 303 13.55 -8.07 4.57
C SER A 303 13.07 -6.68 4.98
N THR A 304 14.00 -5.75 5.13
CA THR A 304 13.71 -4.36 5.47
C THR A 304 14.49 -3.41 4.56
N ALA A 305 13.79 -2.57 3.80
CA ALA A 305 14.38 -1.58 2.90
C ALA A 305 13.89 -0.17 3.24
N TRP A 306 14.81 0.79 3.35
CA TRP A 306 14.52 2.19 3.67
C TRP A 306 15.25 3.16 2.75
N GLY A 307 14.55 4.18 2.24
CA GLY A 307 15.10 5.16 1.31
C GLY A 307 14.94 4.71 -0.15
N GLU A 308 15.98 4.92 -0.95
CA GLU A 308 16.10 4.46 -2.35
C GLU A 308 16.91 3.15 -2.38
N SER A 309 16.45 2.14 -1.64
CA SER A 309 17.24 0.95 -1.34
C SER A 309 16.56 -0.36 -1.76
N ALA A 310 17.35 -1.42 -1.86
CA ALA A 310 16.87 -2.75 -2.22
C ALA A 310 17.34 -3.81 -1.23
N ALA A 311 16.42 -4.45 -0.52
CA ALA A 311 16.66 -5.60 0.35
C ALA A 311 15.99 -6.84 -0.27
N THR A 312 16.75 -7.64 -1.03
CA THR A 312 16.19 -8.78 -1.77
C THR A 312 16.53 -10.13 -1.16
N GLY A 313 17.52 -10.19 -0.28
CA GLY A 313 17.89 -11.41 0.45
C GLY A 313 16.96 -11.71 1.62
N LEU A 314 16.81 -12.98 1.98
CA LEU A 314 16.07 -13.41 3.17
C LEU A 314 16.68 -12.73 4.42
N PHE A 315 15.83 -12.12 5.27
CA PHE A 315 16.25 -11.33 6.44
C PHE A 315 17.26 -10.19 6.14
N SER A 316 17.40 -9.77 4.88
CA SER A 316 18.32 -8.69 4.52
C SER A 316 17.81 -7.32 4.99
N THR A 317 18.74 -6.41 5.24
CA THR A 317 18.44 -5.03 5.61
C THR A 317 19.21 -4.06 4.72
N SER A 318 18.51 -3.09 4.13
CA SER A 318 19.11 -2.07 3.27
C SER A 318 18.61 -0.67 3.63
N TRP A 319 19.54 0.29 3.72
CA TRP A 319 19.24 1.67 4.09
C TRP A 319 19.95 2.69 3.20
N GLY A 320 19.23 3.73 2.77
CA GLY A 320 19.77 4.83 1.97
C GLY A 320 19.65 4.56 0.47
N ASN A 321 20.71 4.80 -0.29
CA ASN A 321 20.81 4.40 -1.70
C ASN A 321 21.82 3.23 -1.79
N SER A 322 21.34 2.05 -1.39
CA SER A 322 22.16 0.85 -1.20
C SER A 322 21.39 -0.42 -1.54
N SER A 323 22.07 -1.56 -1.61
CA SER A 323 21.41 -2.86 -1.86
C SER A 323 22.03 -4.00 -1.07
N ALA A 324 21.17 -4.80 -0.45
CA ALA A 324 21.50 -6.04 0.24
C ALA A 324 20.83 -7.22 -0.47
N PHE A 325 21.63 -8.05 -1.13
CA PHE A 325 21.16 -9.16 -1.95
C PHE A 325 21.24 -10.51 -1.24
N GLY A 326 22.27 -10.75 -0.43
CA GLY A 326 22.50 -12.01 0.26
C GLY A 326 21.58 -12.25 1.46
N GLU A 327 21.48 -13.50 1.90
CA GLU A 327 20.78 -13.86 3.13
C GLU A 327 21.44 -13.18 4.33
N TYR A 328 20.67 -12.55 5.22
CA TYR A 328 21.17 -11.75 6.34
C TYR A 328 22.15 -10.62 5.93
N ALA A 329 22.22 -10.25 4.65
CA ALA A 329 23.10 -9.19 4.20
C ALA A 329 22.61 -7.83 4.71
N THR A 330 23.55 -6.94 5.04
CA THR A 330 23.27 -5.59 5.52
C THR A 330 23.98 -4.56 4.65
N SER A 331 23.23 -3.64 4.07
CA SER A 331 23.79 -2.49 3.35
C SER A 331 23.30 -1.18 3.96
N TRP A 332 24.23 -0.24 4.12
CA TRP A 332 23.93 1.06 4.72
C TRP A 332 24.77 2.15 4.07
N GLY A 333 24.15 3.20 3.53
CA GLY A 333 24.90 4.39 3.14
C GLY A 333 24.39 5.10 1.90
N GLY A 334 25.32 5.83 1.26
CA GLY A 334 25.09 6.55 0.02
C GLY A 334 25.30 5.67 -1.20
N GLU A 335 24.99 6.23 -2.37
CA GLU A 335 24.99 5.55 -3.68
C GLU A 335 26.03 4.42 -3.81
N GLY A 336 25.57 3.23 -4.18
CA GLY A 336 26.41 2.11 -4.59
C GLY A 336 27.01 1.23 -3.48
N ALA A 337 26.45 1.22 -2.26
CA ALA A 337 26.82 0.20 -1.27
C ALA A 337 26.11 -1.14 -1.55
N PHE A 338 26.86 -2.17 -1.93
CA PHE A 338 26.36 -3.49 -2.34
C PHE A 338 26.84 -4.60 -1.40
N ALA A 339 25.93 -5.17 -0.62
CA ALA A 339 26.15 -6.36 0.19
C ALA A 339 25.57 -7.59 -0.54
N VAL A 340 26.41 -8.27 -1.31
CA VAL A 340 25.99 -9.34 -2.24
C VAL A 340 25.96 -10.71 -1.58
N GLY A 341 27.03 -11.07 -0.86
CA GLY A 341 27.14 -12.39 -0.23
C GLY A 341 26.27 -12.56 1.01
N ASP A 342 26.08 -13.80 1.44
CA ASP A 342 25.34 -14.11 2.67
C ASP A 342 26.12 -13.59 3.89
N TYR A 343 25.41 -13.02 4.85
CA TYR A 343 25.98 -12.35 6.03
C TYR A 343 26.98 -11.23 5.69
N SER A 344 26.95 -10.71 4.45
CA SER A 344 27.85 -9.63 4.04
C SER A 344 27.40 -8.27 4.57
N THR A 345 28.33 -7.35 4.73
CA THR A 345 28.07 -5.98 5.17
C THR A 345 28.75 -4.96 4.27
N ALA A 346 27.99 -4.06 3.66
CA ALA A 346 28.51 -2.94 2.87
C ALA A 346 28.04 -1.61 3.47
N TRP A 347 28.99 -0.80 3.95
CA TRP A 347 28.68 0.49 4.59
C TRP A 347 29.41 1.65 3.91
N GLY A 348 28.68 2.63 3.39
CA GLY A 348 29.26 3.88 2.84
C GLY A 348 28.86 4.13 1.39
N THR A 349 29.80 4.47 0.51
CA THR A 349 29.55 4.82 -0.90
C THR A 349 30.38 3.93 -1.82
N ASN A 350 29.78 3.35 -2.86
CA ASN A 350 30.47 2.50 -3.82
C ASN A 350 31.29 1.34 -3.20
N ASN A 351 30.83 0.77 -2.09
CA ASN A 351 31.49 -0.40 -1.50
C ASN A 351 30.84 -1.68 -1.98
N LEU A 352 31.65 -2.70 -2.28
CA LEU A 352 31.22 -4.03 -2.67
C LEU A 352 31.69 -5.05 -1.63
N ALA A 353 30.75 -5.73 -0.99
CA ALA A 353 31.00 -6.93 -0.20
C ALA A 353 30.41 -8.12 -0.97
N GLU A 354 31.24 -8.77 -1.79
CA GLU A 354 30.78 -9.69 -2.84
C GLU A 354 30.45 -11.08 -2.32
N MET A 355 31.31 -11.63 -1.47
CA MET A 355 31.23 -13.01 -0.99
C MET A 355 30.69 -13.11 0.44
N ASN A 356 30.47 -14.35 0.89
CA ASN A 356 29.91 -14.63 2.21
C ASN A 356 30.80 -14.07 3.33
N HIS A 357 30.16 -13.47 4.34
CA HIS A 357 30.82 -12.82 5.47
C HIS A 357 31.77 -11.65 5.10
N ALA A 358 31.78 -11.20 3.84
CA ALA A 358 32.58 -10.07 3.43
C ALA A 358 32.08 -8.77 4.07
N THR A 359 33.00 -7.90 4.48
CA THR A 359 32.70 -6.60 5.08
C THR A 359 33.46 -5.50 4.35
N ALA A 360 32.76 -4.51 3.82
CA ALA A 360 33.35 -3.35 3.14
C ALA A 360 32.82 -2.04 3.72
N TRP A 361 33.69 -1.23 4.33
CA TRP A 361 33.33 0.02 5.00
C TRP A 361 34.12 1.22 4.46
N GLY A 362 33.42 2.28 4.05
CA GLY A 362 34.02 3.56 3.65
C GLY A 362 33.64 3.99 2.24
N THR A 363 34.60 4.11 1.33
CA THR A 363 34.34 4.56 -0.05
C THR A 363 35.10 3.72 -1.07
N GLU A 364 34.44 3.21 -2.12
CA GLU A 364 35.11 2.51 -3.24
C GLU A 364 35.87 1.23 -2.83
N ASN A 365 35.54 0.61 -1.70
CA ASN A 365 36.21 -0.63 -1.26
C ASN A 365 35.59 -1.87 -1.90
N LYS A 366 36.41 -2.88 -2.16
CA LYS A 366 35.97 -4.19 -2.68
C LYS A 366 36.49 -5.32 -1.81
N ALA A 367 35.57 -6.02 -1.16
CA ALA A 367 35.80 -7.26 -0.43
C ALA A 367 35.27 -8.41 -1.31
N GLU A 368 36.11 -8.93 -2.20
CA GLU A 368 35.72 -9.85 -3.27
C GLU A 368 35.78 -11.33 -2.84
N GLU A 369 36.28 -11.62 -1.64
CA GLU A 369 36.48 -12.98 -1.12
C GLU A 369 35.79 -13.24 0.23
N GLU A 370 35.65 -14.53 0.57
CA GLU A 370 35.01 -14.96 1.82
C GLU A 370 35.77 -14.44 3.05
N TYR A 371 35.03 -13.91 4.02
CA TYR A 371 35.58 -13.30 5.25
C TYR A 371 36.52 -12.10 5.01
N ALA A 372 36.56 -11.53 3.80
CA ALA A 372 37.35 -10.33 3.52
C ALA A 372 36.83 -9.13 4.34
N THR A 373 37.73 -8.39 4.99
CA THR A 373 37.38 -7.22 5.81
C THR A 373 38.14 -5.99 5.33
N VAL A 374 37.41 -5.02 4.78
CA VAL A 374 37.97 -3.81 4.15
C VAL A 374 37.45 -2.55 4.80
N TRP A 375 38.36 -1.65 5.17
CA TRP A 375 38.03 -0.34 5.75
C TRP A 375 38.82 0.79 5.07
N GLY A 376 38.14 1.90 4.75
CA GLY A 376 38.78 3.13 4.28
C GLY A 376 38.36 3.49 2.85
N LYS A 377 39.31 3.73 1.95
CA LYS A 377 39.02 4.17 0.58
C LYS A 377 39.77 3.39 -0.50
N ASN A 378 39.06 2.88 -1.49
CA ASN A 378 39.64 2.29 -2.70
C ASN A 378 40.62 1.13 -2.41
N ASN A 379 40.30 0.27 -1.44
CA ASN A 379 41.08 -0.93 -1.17
C ASN A 379 40.39 -2.15 -1.81
N THR A 380 41.16 -3.14 -2.22
CA THR A 380 40.67 -4.39 -2.83
C THR A 380 41.24 -5.59 -2.07
N ILE A 381 40.39 -6.57 -1.79
CA ILE A 381 40.79 -7.87 -1.24
C ILE A 381 40.28 -8.98 -2.15
N GLU A 382 41.22 -9.74 -2.70
CA GLU A 382 41.04 -10.94 -3.54
C GLU A 382 41.57 -12.20 -2.81
N GLY A 383 41.99 -12.08 -1.56
CA GLY A 383 42.42 -13.18 -0.70
C GLY A 383 41.40 -13.53 0.38
N ILE A 384 41.05 -14.81 0.52
CA ILE A 384 40.18 -15.31 1.60
C ILE A 384 40.77 -14.93 2.97
N TYR A 385 39.93 -14.49 3.91
CA TYR A 385 40.34 -13.95 5.21
C TYR A 385 41.28 -12.73 5.13
N GLY A 386 41.35 -12.04 4.00
CA GLY A 386 42.16 -10.84 3.85
C GLY A 386 41.65 -9.69 4.72
N THR A 387 42.56 -8.85 5.20
CA THR A 387 42.22 -7.61 5.91
C THR A 387 42.94 -6.41 5.30
N ALA A 388 42.20 -5.39 4.90
CA ALA A 388 42.76 -4.16 4.35
C ALA A 388 42.20 -2.93 5.07
N TRP A 389 43.08 -2.03 5.50
CA TRP A 389 42.69 -0.78 6.12
C TRP A 389 43.50 0.40 5.57
N GLY A 390 42.82 1.43 5.10
CA GLY A 390 43.47 2.68 4.66
C GLY A 390 43.05 3.08 3.26
N ASN A 391 44.01 3.36 2.38
CA ASN A 391 43.74 3.90 1.06
C ASN A 391 44.57 3.21 -0.04
N VAL A 392 43.92 2.71 -1.09
CA VAL A 392 44.61 2.11 -2.26
C VAL A 392 45.44 0.88 -1.87
N ASN A 393 44.98 0.08 -0.90
CA ASN A 393 45.66 -1.16 -0.53
C ASN A 393 45.08 -2.37 -1.27
N GLU A 394 45.93 -3.37 -1.51
CA GLU A 394 45.58 -4.62 -2.19
C GLU A 394 45.99 -5.83 -1.34
N VAL A 395 45.10 -6.80 -1.20
CA VAL A 395 45.37 -8.08 -0.53
C VAL A 395 44.91 -9.21 -1.43
N SER A 396 45.84 -9.84 -2.15
CA SER A 396 45.58 -11.01 -2.98
C SER A 396 46.00 -12.33 -2.32
N GLY A 397 46.80 -12.27 -1.25
CA GLY A 397 47.20 -13.44 -0.48
C GLY A 397 46.12 -13.91 0.52
N GLU A 398 45.93 -15.23 0.65
CA GLU A 398 45.10 -15.81 1.71
C GLU A 398 45.61 -15.37 3.09
N ARG A 399 44.72 -14.89 3.97
CA ARG A 399 45.05 -14.31 5.28
C ARG A 399 46.06 -13.15 5.21
N GLY A 400 46.15 -12.47 4.07
CA GLY A 400 46.99 -11.27 3.92
C GLY A 400 46.44 -10.09 4.72
N THR A 401 47.33 -9.22 5.18
CA THR A 401 46.96 -7.99 5.91
C THR A 401 47.67 -6.80 5.30
N ALA A 402 46.94 -5.78 4.86
CA ALA A 402 47.50 -4.55 4.33
C ALA A 402 46.96 -3.31 5.06
N TRP A 403 47.86 -2.49 5.61
CA TRP A 403 47.48 -1.31 6.38
C TRP A 403 48.25 -0.06 5.93
N GLY A 404 47.56 0.96 5.44
CA GLY A 404 48.19 2.25 5.12
C GLY A 404 47.77 2.84 3.77
N TYR A 405 48.73 3.34 3.01
CA TYR A 405 48.53 3.94 1.69
C TYR A 405 49.32 3.16 0.63
N GLN A 406 48.65 2.66 -0.40
CA GLN A 406 49.31 1.99 -1.52
C GLN A 406 50.14 0.76 -1.11
N THR A 407 49.63 -0.06 -0.19
CA THR A 407 50.33 -1.27 0.29
C THR A 407 49.73 -2.54 -0.31
N GLU A 408 50.57 -3.55 -0.59
CA GLU A 408 50.17 -4.80 -1.27
C GLU A 408 50.65 -6.03 -0.49
N ALA A 409 49.72 -6.85 -0.02
CA ALA A 409 50.00 -8.15 0.61
C ALA A 409 49.56 -9.29 -0.32
N SER A 410 50.44 -9.71 -1.23
CA SER A 410 50.17 -10.75 -2.24
C SER A 410 50.56 -12.16 -1.84
N GLY A 411 51.40 -12.33 -0.81
CA GLY A 411 51.75 -13.65 -0.26
C GLY A 411 50.74 -14.20 0.75
N ILE A 412 50.68 -15.53 0.91
CA ILE A 412 49.88 -16.17 1.97
C ILE A 412 50.41 -15.74 3.35
N ASN A 413 49.52 -15.30 4.25
CA ASN A 413 49.88 -14.69 5.54
C ASN A 413 50.85 -13.50 5.42
N ALA A 414 50.92 -12.83 4.26
CA ALA A 414 51.77 -11.66 4.10
C ALA A 414 51.20 -10.47 4.86
N THR A 415 52.07 -9.63 5.43
CA THR A 415 51.66 -8.43 6.16
C THR A 415 52.38 -7.20 5.63
N THR A 416 51.64 -6.19 5.22
CA THR A 416 52.16 -4.88 4.85
C THR A 416 51.61 -3.78 5.75
N TRP A 417 52.48 -2.83 6.09
CA TRP A 417 52.10 -1.63 6.82
C TRP A 417 52.88 -0.42 6.32
N GLY A 418 52.19 0.68 5.99
CA GLY A 418 52.79 2.00 5.77
C GLY A 418 52.44 2.63 4.42
N ASP A 419 53.44 3.12 3.69
CA ASP A 419 53.27 3.88 2.44
C ASP A 419 54.06 3.21 1.31
N ASN A 420 53.40 2.66 0.30
CA ASN A 420 54.05 1.96 -0.81
C ASN A 420 54.91 0.78 -0.33
N THR A 421 54.29 -0.20 0.34
CA THR A 421 54.97 -1.42 0.82
C THR A 421 54.44 -2.67 0.14
N LEU A 422 55.29 -3.67 -0.08
CA LEU A 422 54.95 -4.93 -0.74
C LEU A 422 55.46 -6.12 0.07
N ALA A 423 54.59 -7.08 0.35
CA ALA A 423 54.93 -8.38 0.91
C ALA A 423 54.37 -9.48 -0.03
N SER A 424 55.21 -10.02 -0.90
CA SER A 424 54.76 -10.81 -2.07
C SER A 424 54.86 -12.33 -1.93
N ASP A 425 55.51 -12.82 -0.89
CA ASP A 425 55.72 -14.27 -0.68
C ASP A 425 55.18 -14.70 0.69
N SER A 426 55.04 -16.00 0.91
CA SER A 426 54.39 -16.58 2.08
C SER A 426 55.09 -16.16 3.37
N ASN A 427 54.30 -15.66 4.32
CA ASN A 427 54.74 -15.14 5.62
C ASN A 427 55.75 -13.99 5.51
N SER A 428 55.79 -13.26 4.40
CA SER A 428 56.62 -12.06 4.28
C SER A 428 55.99 -10.88 5.03
N THR A 429 56.81 -9.97 5.56
CA THR A 429 56.36 -8.79 6.32
C THR A 429 57.10 -7.54 5.87
N ALA A 430 56.38 -6.52 5.40
CA ALA A 430 56.96 -5.23 4.99
C ALA A 430 56.35 -4.06 5.79
N PHE A 431 57.19 -3.31 6.51
CA PHE A 431 56.78 -2.17 7.33
C PHE A 431 57.53 -0.89 6.93
N GLY A 432 56.81 0.23 6.80
CA GLY A 432 57.40 1.56 6.61
C GLY A 432 57.06 2.19 5.26
N LYS A 433 58.03 2.78 4.56
CA LYS A 433 57.79 3.49 3.29
C LYS A 433 58.69 2.96 2.18
N ASN A 434 58.13 2.66 1.00
CA ASN A 434 58.89 2.06 -0.11
C ASN A 434 59.64 0.79 0.32
N THR A 435 58.97 -0.09 1.06
CA THR A 435 59.60 -1.25 1.70
C THR A 435 59.07 -2.54 1.10
N PHE A 436 59.97 -3.43 0.70
CA PHE A 436 59.65 -4.66 -0.04
C PHE A 436 60.18 -5.89 0.70
N ALA A 437 59.30 -6.85 1.00
CA ALA A 437 59.62 -8.17 1.55
C ALA A 437 59.18 -9.23 0.55
N ILE A 438 60.11 -9.69 -0.28
CA ILE A 438 59.82 -10.49 -1.47
C ILE A 438 60.18 -11.97 -1.26
N GLY A 439 61.09 -12.28 -0.34
CA GLY A 439 61.42 -13.67 -0.02
C GLY A 439 60.39 -14.32 0.91
N THR A 440 60.19 -15.64 0.80
CA THR A 440 59.41 -16.42 1.77
C THR A 440 59.94 -16.18 3.20
N GLN A 441 59.05 -15.91 4.17
CA GLN A 441 59.40 -15.58 5.56
C GLN A 441 60.36 -14.39 5.72
N SER A 442 60.48 -13.52 4.70
CA SER A 442 61.33 -12.33 4.79
C SER A 442 60.65 -11.22 5.61
N THR A 443 61.45 -10.39 6.26
CA THR A 443 60.99 -9.20 6.98
C THR A 443 61.77 -7.99 6.49
N SER A 444 61.07 -6.91 6.15
CA SER A 444 61.67 -5.64 5.73
C SER A 444 61.02 -4.49 6.50
N TRP A 445 61.80 -3.65 7.17
CA TRP A 445 61.30 -2.55 7.99
C TRP A 445 62.11 -1.26 7.76
N GLY A 446 61.45 -0.18 7.36
CA GLY A 446 62.04 1.16 7.38
C GLY A 446 61.69 1.98 6.15
N LEU A 447 62.68 2.60 5.51
CA LEU A 447 62.49 3.40 4.30
C LEU A 447 63.39 2.86 3.18
N ASN A 448 62.81 2.56 2.01
CA ASN A 448 63.53 2.07 0.83
C ASN A 448 64.28 0.74 1.06
N ASN A 449 63.76 -0.20 1.85
CA ASN A 449 64.44 -1.49 2.11
C ASN A 449 63.89 -2.64 1.26
N PHE A 450 64.76 -3.59 0.90
CA PHE A 450 64.43 -4.74 0.05
C PHE A 450 64.94 -6.06 0.63
N ALA A 451 64.04 -6.94 1.06
CA ALA A 451 64.34 -8.28 1.56
C ALA A 451 63.96 -9.33 0.51
N TYR A 452 64.88 -9.63 -0.43
CA TYR A 452 64.65 -10.59 -1.52
C TYR A 452 64.89 -12.04 -1.08
N GLY A 453 65.83 -12.27 -0.15
CA GLY A 453 66.19 -13.61 0.28
C GLY A 453 65.14 -14.29 1.16
N THR A 454 64.97 -15.61 1.03
CA THR A 454 64.16 -16.43 1.95
C THR A 454 64.67 -16.29 3.39
N ILE A 455 63.78 -16.01 4.36
CA ILE A 455 64.11 -15.81 5.78
C ILE A 455 65.10 -14.63 5.98
N SER A 456 65.17 -13.68 5.04
CA SER A 456 66.00 -12.48 5.21
C SER A 456 65.31 -11.44 6.10
N SER A 457 66.10 -10.62 6.80
CA SER A 457 65.62 -9.57 7.71
C SER A 457 66.35 -8.26 7.42
N VAL A 458 65.63 -7.22 6.99
CA VAL A 458 66.20 -5.95 6.54
C VAL A 458 65.61 -4.78 7.33
N TRP A 459 66.46 -3.93 7.90
CA TRP A 459 66.04 -2.85 8.80
C TRP A 459 66.79 -1.53 8.53
N GLY A 460 66.09 -0.40 8.44
CA GLY A 460 66.71 0.93 8.39
C GLY A 460 66.42 1.73 7.13
N TYR A 461 67.45 2.24 6.44
CA TYR A 461 67.31 3.07 5.24
C TYR A 461 68.12 2.51 4.07
N GLU A 462 67.48 2.27 2.92
CA GLU A 462 68.16 1.83 1.68
C GLU A 462 69.02 0.57 1.85
N ASN A 463 68.55 -0.44 2.58
CA ASN A 463 69.26 -1.71 2.71
C ASN A 463 68.66 -2.79 1.81
N VAL A 464 69.50 -3.73 1.37
CA VAL A 464 69.10 -4.84 0.49
C VAL A 464 69.67 -6.16 0.99
N ALA A 465 68.83 -7.19 1.09
CA ALA A 465 69.26 -8.57 1.31
C ALA A 465 68.83 -9.46 0.14
N TYR A 466 69.78 -9.80 -0.74
CA TYR A 466 69.57 -10.78 -1.81
C TYR A 466 69.73 -12.22 -1.30
N GLY A 467 70.68 -12.46 -0.38
CA GLY A 467 70.93 -13.77 0.18
C GLY A 467 69.85 -14.25 1.14
N GLY A 468 69.50 -15.55 1.06
CA GLY A 468 68.62 -16.18 2.04
C GLY A 468 69.28 -16.26 3.43
N LEU A 469 68.49 -16.22 4.50
CA LEU A 469 68.93 -16.19 5.91
C LEU A 469 69.75 -14.95 6.29
N SER A 470 69.83 -13.93 5.43
CA SER A 470 70.67 -12.76 5.69
C SER A 470 69.96 -11.71 6.57
N THR A 471 70.70 -11.10 7.49
CA THR A 471 70.24 -10.01 8.35
C THR A 471 71.01 -8.73 8.03
N VAL A 472 70.31 -7.69 7.62
CA VAL A 472 70.89 -6.41 7.19
C VAL A 472 70.26 -5.28 7.97
N TRP A 473 71.07 -4.45 8.65
CA TRP A 473 70.55 -3.24 9.29
C TRP A 473 71.44 -2.01 9.17
N GLY A 474 70.85 -0.82 9.08
CA GLY A 474 71.58 0.45 9.04
C GLY A 474 71.21 1.30 7.83
N LEU A 475 72.22 1.82 7.12
CA LEU A 475 72.04 2.64 5.92
C LEU A 475 72.85 2.08 4.74
N PHE A 476 72.24 1.93 3.57
CA PHE A 476 72.94 1.56 2.32
C PHE A 476 73.71 0.23 2.39
N ASN A 477 73.25 -0.77 3.17
CA ASN A 477 73.96 -2.05 3.26
C ASN A 477 73.36 -3.08 2.30
N GLU A 478 74.22 -3.92 1.71
CA GLU A 478 73.86 -4.98 0.78
C GLU A 478 74.42 -6.33 1.23
N ALA A 479 73.56 -7.35 1.27
CA ALA A 479 73.96 -8.74 1.52
C ALA A 479 73.59 -9.61 0.31
N TRP A 480 74.58 -9.97 -0.49
CA TRP A 480 74.42 -10.86 -1.64
C TRP A 480 74.57 -12.33 -1.27
N GLY A 481 75.50 -12.64 -0.36
CA GLY A 481 75.72 -13.99 0.15
C GLY A 481 74.61 -14.47 1.08
N SER A 482 74.31 -15.78 1.06
CA SER A 482 73.38 -16.39 2.03
C SER A 482 73.96 -16.42 3.43
N ASN A 483 73.11 -16.30 4.45
CA ASN A 483 73.48 -16.28 5.87
C ASN A 483 74.47 -15.15 6.18
N GLY A 484 74.30 -14.00 5.52
CA GLY A 484 75.12 -12.81 5.73
C GLY A 484 74.57 -11.94 6.87
N THR A 485 75.42 -11.43 7.75
CA THR A 485 75.01 -10.43 8.76
C THR A 485 75.72 -9.11 8.51
N VAL A 486 74.98 -8.07 8.14
CA VAL A 486 75.56 -6.81 7.66
C VAL A 486 75.00 -5.63 8.45
N TRP A 487 75.87 -4.78 8.99
CA TRP A 487 75.41 -3.54 9.60
C TRP A 487 76.30 -2.32 9.54
N GLY A 488 75.68 -1.15 9.50
CA GLY A 488 76.39 0.14 9.51
C GLY A 488 76.01 0.99 8.32
N LEU A 489 77.00 1.51 7.59
CA LEU A 489 76.83 2.39 6.44
C LEU A 489 77.56 1.84 5.21
N GLY A 490 76.85 1.52 4.13
CA GLY A 490 77.49 1.27 2.83
C GLY A 490 78.23 -0.06 2.71
N ASN A 491 77.95 -1.08 3.53
CA ASN A 491 78.69 -2.35 3.48
C ASN A 491 78.09 -3.31 2.43
N GLU A 492 78.94 -4.02 1.69
CA GLU A 492 78.57 -4.97 0.63
C GLU A 492 79.18 -6.35 0.92
N ILE A 493 78.34 -7.35 1.19
CA ILE A 493 78.78 -8.69 1.62
C ILE A 493 78.29 -9.76 0.64
N ASP A 494 79.21 -10.27 -0.17
CA ASP A 494 78.96 -11.30 -1.20
C ASP A 494 79.22 -12.72 -0.71
N GLY A 495 80.15 -12.89 0.22
CA GLY A 495 80.49 -14.18 0.78
C GLY A 495 79.33 -14.85 1.51
N THR A 496 79.15 -16.15 1.31
CA THR A 496 78.25 -16.97 2.15
C THR A 496 78.76 -16.99 3.60
N ASN A 497 77.87 -17.10 4.58
CA ASN A 497 78.21 -17.16 6.01
C ASN A 497 79.10 -15.99 6.50
N SER A 498 78.98 -14.82 5.87
CA SER A 498 79.89 -13.69 6.11
C SER A 498 79.28 -12.62 7.00
N THR A 499 80.13 -11.87 7.69
CA THR A 499 79.71 -10.78 8.58
C THR A 499 80.45 -9.49 8.23
N GLY A 500 79.70 -8.39 8.07
CA GLY A 500 80.26 -7.09 7.70
C GLY A 500 79.75 -5.97 8.59
N TRP A 501 80.63 -5.16 9.19
CA TRP A 501 80.15 -3.95 9.87
C TRP A 501 81.03 -2.71 9.88
N GLY A 502 80.39 -1.54 9.97
CA GLY A 502 81.08 -0.25 9.97
C GLY A 502 80.73 0.55 8.72
N GLU A 503 81.72 1.16 8.07
CA GLU A 503 81.51 2.07 6.94
C GLU A 503 82.23 1.59 5.66
N ASN A 504 81.47 1.33 4.59
CA ASN A 504 81.98 1.03 3.25
C ASN A 504 82.91 -0.19 3.20
N ASN A 505 82.57 -1.29 3.88
CA ASN A 505 83.35 -2.51 3.85
C ASN A 505 82.83 -3.52 2.82
N ILE A 506 83.73 -4.32 2.25
CA ILE A 506 83.42 -5.34 1.24
C ILE A 506 83.93 -6.71 1.71
N SER A 507 83.11 -7.76 1.65
CA SER A 507 83.55 -9.14 1.89
C SER A 507 83.12 -10.06 0.75
N LEU A 508 84.08 -10.56 -0.01
CA LEU A 508 83.88 -11.48 -1.12
C LEU A 508 84.09 -12.96 -0.75
N ALA A 509 84.77 -13.21 0.37
CA ALA A 509 85.17 -14.55 0.78
C ALA A 509 84.09 -15.29 1.56
N GLU A 510 83.98 -16.60 1.38
CA GLU A 510 83.14 -17.46 2.22
C GLU A 510 83.62 -17.43 3.69
N GLY A 511 82.70 -17.21 4.64
CA GLY A 511 83.02 -17.07 6.07
C GLY A 511 83.77 -15.78 6.42
N GLY A 512 83.85 -14.81 5.51
CA GLY A 512 84.59 -13.57 5.69
C GLY A 512 83.99 -12.69 6.78
N THR A 513 84.84 -12.13 7.65
CA THR A 513 84.44 -11.11 8.62
C THR A 513 85.19 -9.82 8.35
N VAL A 514 84.47 -8.76 7.97
CA VAL A 514 85.06 -7.45 7.66
C VAL A 514 84.48 -6.37 8.56
N TRP A 515 85.32 -5.51 9.11
CA TRP A 515 84.84 -4.43 9.96
C TRP A 515 85.67 -3.17 9.93
N GLY A 516 85.10 -2.03 10.33
CA GLY A 516 85.82 -0.76 10.37
C GLY A 516 85.43 0.15 9.20
N LYS A 517 86.41 0.74 8.51
CA LYS A 517 86.16 1.68 7.40
C LYS A 517 86.99 1.34 6.17
N LEU A 518 86.32 1.18 5.03
CA LEU A 518 86.95 0.92 3.72
C LEU A 518 87.82 -0.35 3.69
N ASN A 519 87.44 -1.38 4.44
CA ASN A 519 88.13 -2.66 4.46
C ASN A 519 87.57 -3.63 3.43
N THR A 520 88.42 -4.50 2.89
CA THR A 520 88.04 -5.51 1.89
C THR A 520 88.64 -6.87 2.22
N VAL A 521 87.79 -7.89 2.29
CA VAL A 521 88.18 -9.30 2.48
C VAL A 521 87.95 -10.06 1.18
N THR A 522 89.01 -10.66 0.62
CA THR A 522 88.99 -11.29 -0.73
C THR A 522 89.50 -12.73 -0.76
N ALA A 523 90.01 -13.28 0.35
CA ALA A 523 90.64 -14.59 0.37
C ALA A 523 89.77 -15.63 1.09
N ASP A 524 89.40 -16.70 0.39
CA ASP A 524 88.75 -17.87 0.98
C ASP A 524 89.73 -18.61 1.89
N SER A 525 89.76 -18.21 3.16
CA SER A 525 90.35 -18.99 4.24
C SER A 525 89.32 -19.02 5.36
N GLU A 526 89.17 -20.14 6.07
CA GLU A 526 88.09 -20.40 7.04
C GLU A 526 87.89 -19.32 8.12
N TYR A 527 88.77 -18.31 8.24
CA TYR A 527 88.64 -17.17 9.16
C TYR A 527 89.32 -15.88 8.63
N SER A 528 89.05 -15.46 7.40
CA SER A 528 89.60 -14.18 6.90
C SER A 528 88.95 -12.99 7.63
N THR A 529 89.76 -12.26 8.41
CA THR A 529 89.36 -11.08 9.19
C THR A 529 90.16 -9.85 8.75
N ALA A 530 89.49 -8.71 8.54
CA ALA A 530 90.13 -7.42 8.22
C ALA A 530 89.45 -6.24 8.92
#